data_AF-A0AAD0JB98-F1
#
_entry.id   AF-A0AAD0JB98-F1
#
_cell.length_a   1.000
_cell.length_b   1.000
_cell.length_c   1.000
_cell.angle_alpha   90.00
_cell.angle_beta   90.00
_cell.angle_gamma   90.00
#
_symmetry.space_group_name_H-M   'P 1'
#
loop_
_entity.id
_entity.type
_entity.pdbx_description
1 polymer ?
#
loop_
_entity_poly.entity_id
_entity_poly.type
_entity_poly.pdbx_seq_one_letter_code
_entity_poly.pdbx_strand_id
1 'polypeptide(L)' 'MDRLSEGHGFARGATGIDLICPACGAMGVVPMDVLREKWAEQVRRDRLLWMTGIDPDDPYRP' A
#
# COMPACT_ATOMS: atom_id res chain seq x y z
N MET A 1 -3.52 -17.74 -0.21
CA MET A 1 -2.78 -16.46 -0.15
C MET A 1 -3.83 -15.37 -0.24
N ASP A 2 -4.54 -15.14 0.86
CA ASP A 2 -5.47 -14.01 0.95
C ASP A 2 -4.65 -12.73 1.08
N ARG A 3 -4.79 -11.83 0.09
CA ARG A 3 -4.13 -10.53 0.11
C ARG A 3 -4.81 -9.70 1.19
N LEU A 4 -4.02 -9.16 2.12
CA LEU A 4 -4.38 -8.32 3.28
C LEU A 4 -5.31 -7.10 3.02
N SER A 5 -5.83 -6.91 1.81
CA SER A 5 -6.59 -5.72 1.40
C SER A 5 -7.95 -6.04 0.79
N GLU A 6 -8.27 -7.32 0.54
CA GLU A 6 -9.55 -7.71 -0.05
C GLU A 6 -10.68 -7.48 0.97
N GLY A 7 -11.68 -6.66 0.62
CA GLY A 7 -12.80 -6.29 1.50
C GLY A 7 -12.64 -5.00 2.32
N HIS A 8 -11.50 -4.28 2.22
CA HIS A 8 -11.25 -3.03 2.97
C HIS A 8 -11.37 -1.76 2.10
N GLY A 9 -12.21 -1.79 1.06
CA GLY A 9 -12.35 -0.67 0.12
C GLY A 9 -11.32 -0.67 -1.01
N PHE A 10 -10.69 -1.81 -1.30
CA PHE A 10 -9.80 -1.99 -2.43
C PHE A 10 -10.41 -2.99 -3.42
N ALA A 11 -10.68 -2.56 -4.64
CA ALA A 11 -11.06 -3.45 -5.74
C ALA A 11 -10.01 -3.39 -6.85
N ARG A 12 -9.74 -4.53 -7.48
CA ARG A 12 -8.80 -4.59 -8.59
C ARG A 12 -9.51 -4.11 -9.86
N GLY A 13 -9.21 -2.89 -10.28
CA GLY A 13 -9.70 -2.32 -11.53
C GLY A 13 -8.92 -2.83 -12.74
N ALA A 14 -9.46 -2.63 -13.95
CA ALA A 14 -8.82 -3.08 -15.19
C ALA A 14 -7.47 -2.36 -15.48
N THR A 15 -7.29 -1.15 -14.97
CA THR A 15 -6.13 -0.29 -15.23
C THR A 15 -5.36 0.11 -13.95
N GLY A 16 -5.81 -0.33 -12.79
CA GLY A 16 -5.36 0.20 -11.50
C GLY A 16 -6.01 -0.49 -10.31
N ILE A 17 -5.93 0.17 -9.15
CA ILE A 17 -6.68 -0.22 -7.96
C ILE A 17 -7.73 0.86 -7.70
N ASP A 18 -8.98 0.42 -7.58
CA ASP A 18 -10.08 1.26 -7.17
C ASP A 18 -10.05 1.34 -5.64
N LEU A 19 -9.95 2.57 -5.15
CA LEU A 19 -10.01 2.92 -3.74
C LEU A 19 -11.41 3.43 -3.43
N ILE A 20 -12.01 2.88 -2.40
CA ILE A 20 -13.28 3.32 -1.84
C ILE A 20 -13.01 3.76 -0.41
N CYS A 21 -13.24 5.03 -0.12
CA CYS A 21 -13.14 5.54 1.25
C CYS A 21 -14.25 4.90 2.10
N PRO A 22 -13.94 4.13 3.15
CA PRO A 22 -14.97 3.48 3.96
C PRO A 22 -15.80 4.49 4.79
N ALA A 23 -15.29 5.70 5.02
CA ALA A 23 -15.98 6.72 5.83
C ALA A 23 -17.01 7.54 5.05
N CYS A 24 -16.77 7.80 3.75
CA CYS A 24 -17.64 8.67 2.93
C CYS A 24 -18.03 8.07 1.58
N GLY A 25 -17.54 6.88 1.22
CA GLY A 25 -17.84 6.21 -0.03
C GLY A 25 -17.19 6.84 -1.27
N ALA A 26 -16.33 7.84 -1.12
CA ALA A 26 -15.62 8.45 -2.24
C ALA A 26 -14.77 7.40 -2.97
N MET A 27 -14.89 7.37 -4.29
CA MET A 27 -14.14 6.45 -5.15
C MET A 27 -13.02 7.18 -5.88
N GLY A 28 -11.86 6.56 -5.96
CA GLY A 28 -10.73 7.04 -6.73
C GLY A 28 -9.96 5.89 -7.35
N VAL A 29 -9.49 6.07 -8.58
CA VAL A 29 -8.64 5.06 -9.24
C VAL A 29 -7.19 5.46 -9.07
N VAL A 30 -6.38 4.57 -8.52
CA VAL A 30 -4.92 4.73 -8.52
C VAL A 30 -4.35 3.89 -9.66
N PRO A 31 -3.76 4.52 -10.69
CA PRO A 31 -3.21 3.77 -11.80
C PRO A 31 -1.95 3.00 -11.38
N MET A 32 -1.67 1.91 -12.10
CA MET A 32 -0.64 0.93 -11.75
C MET A 32 0.79 1.50 -11.76
N ASP A 33 1.05 2.51 -12.59
CA ASP A 33 2.33 3.22 -12.64
C ASP A 33 2.62 3.97 -11.33
N VAL A 34 1.64 4.70 -10.80
CA VAL A 34 1.71 5.40 -9.52
C VAL A 34 1.94 4.39 -8.38
N LEU A 35 1.24 3.24 -8.41
CA LEU A 35 1.44 2.18 -7.42
C LEU A 35 2.86 1.60 -7.46
N ARG A 36 3.43 1.41 -8.65
CA ARG A 36 4.80 0.91 -8.81
C ARG A 36 5.82 1.93 -8.30
N GLU A 37 5.62 3.21 -8.59
CA GLU A 37 6.49 4.27 -8.07
C GLU A 37 6.46 4.30 -6.54
N LYS A 38 5.27 4.28 -5.95
CA LYS A 38 5.10 4.28 -4.49
C LYS A 38 5.66 3.02 -3.85
N TRP A 39 5.51 1.86 -4.47
CA TRP A 39 6.15 0.62 -4.03
C TRP A 39 7.69 0.73 -4.03
N ALA A 40 8.28 1.27 -5.09
CA ALA A 40 9.72 1.48 -5.15
C ALA A 40 10.23 2.45 -4.07
N GLU A 41 9.44 3.48 -3.75
CA GLU A 41 9.70 4.39 -2.63
C GLU A 41 9.68 3.66 -1.28
N GLN A 42 8.64 2.84 -1.03
CA GLN A 42 8.53 2.02 0.19
C GLN A 42 9.74 1.08 0.32
N VAL A 43 10.06 0.29 -0.72
CA VAL A 43 11.20 -0.64 -0.68
C VAL A 43 12.52 0.06 -0.40
N ARG A 44 12.74 1.28 -0.94
CA ARG A 44 13.94 2.07 -0.64
C ARG A 44 13.99 2.49 0.84
N ARG A 45 12.86 2.92 1.40
CA ARG A 45 12.74 3.29 2.81
C ARG A 45 12.97 2.08 3.71
N ASP A 46 12.35 0.96 3.40
CA ASP A 46 12.43 -0.26 4.20
C ASP A 46 13.87 -0.79 4.21
N ARG A 47 14.56 -0.73 3.07
CA ARG A 47 15.99 -1.04 2.99
C ARG A 47 16.84 -0.12 3.87
N LEU A 48 16.55 1.17 3.90
CA LEU A 48 17.26 2.13 4.76
C LEU A 48 17.03 1.81 6.25
N LEU A 49 15.78 1.54 6.64
CA LEU A 49 15.42 1.15 8.00
C LEU A 49 16.18 -0.11 8.42
N TRP A 50 16.18 -1.13 7.55
CA TRP A 50 16.89 -2.37 7.80
C TRP A 50 18.40 -2.17 7.96
N MET A 51 19.01 -1.28 7.16
CA MET A 51 20.43 -0.90 7.31
C MET A 51 20.72 -0.20 8.64
N THR A 52 19.74 0.49 9.22
CA THR A 52 19.85 1.12 10.54
C THR A 52 19.48 0.20 11.71
N GLY A 53 19.20 -1.08 11.43
CA GLY A 53 18.79 -2.07 12.44
C GLY A 53 17.35 -1.88 12.94
N ILE A 54 16.54 -1.10 12.22
CA ILE A 54 15.10 -0.93 12.48
C ILE A 54 14.35 -1.90 11.59
N ASP A 55 13.47 -2.70 12.18
CA ASP A 55 12.62 -3.63 11.42
C ASP A 55 11.49 -2.83 10.74
N PRO A 56 11.43 -2.78 9.39
CA PRO A 56 10.37 -2.10 8.66
C PRO A 56 9.00 -2.81 8.79
N ASP A 57 8.98 -4.08 9.16
CA ASP A 57 7.77 -4.87 9.40
C ASP A 57 7.29 -4.78 10.86
N ASP A 58 7.98 -4.02 11.71
CA ASP A 58 7.54 -3.66 13.07
C ASP A 58 6.99 -2.22 13.10
N PRO A 59 5.71 -2.01 12.71
CA PRO A 59 5.12 -0.68 12.63
C PRO A 59 4.91 -0.02 14.01
N TYR A 60 5.06 -0.76 15.11
CA TYR A 60 4.76 -0.30 16.47
C TYR A 60 5.54 -1.12 17.51
N ARG A 61 6.81 -0.79 17.77
CA ARG A 61 7.32 -1.02 19.13
C ARG A 61 6.42 -0.19 20.08
N PRO A 62 5.92 -0.76 21.20
CA PRO A 62 4.94 -0.11 22.06
C PRO A 62 5.36 1.30 22.51
#